data_AF-A0A842SNI2-F1
#
_entry.id   AF-A0A842SNI2-F1
#
_cell.length_a   1.000
_cell.length_b   1.000
_cell.length_c   1.000
_cell.angle_alpha   90.00
_cell.angle_beta   90.00
_cell.angle_gamma   90.00
#
_symmetry.space_group_name_H-M   'P 1'
#
loop_
_entity.id
_entity.type
_entity.pdbx_description
1 polymer ?
#
loop_
_entity_poly.entity_id
_entity_poly.type
_entity_poly.pdbx_seq_one_letter_code
_entity_poly.pdbx_strand_id
1 'polypeptide(L)'
;MYDVIIGRGEQDKEKLGRRGAILLGKHFVKMGRVTSLSNPVYLDMTRSHVIFVCGKRGSGKSYTMGTIAEGMADMPAEIKQNISVIMLDTMGIYWTMKYPNKKDKELLDQWD
;
A
#
# COMPACT_ATOMS: atom_id res chain seq x y z
N MET A 1 -0.89 -20.04 -2.35
CA MET A 1 -0.23 -18.83 -1.83
C MET A 1 -1.22 -18.18 -0.86
N TYR A 2 -0.83 -17.85 0.37
CA TYR A 2 -1.75 -17.21 1.32
C TYR A 2 -1.51 -15.70 1.30
N ASP A 3 -2.59 -14.92 1.28
CA ASP A 3 -2.52 -13.48 1.34
C ASP A 3 -2.18 -13.04 2.77
N VAL A 4 -1.07 -12.32 2.93
CA VAL A 4 -0.71 -11.72 4.22
C VAL A 4 -1.45 -10.39 4.33
N ILE A 5 -2.38 -10.26 5.28
CA ILE A 5 -3.09 -8.99 5.53
C ILE A 5 -2.74 -8.49 6.93
N ILE A 6 -1.98 -7.40 6.99
CA ILE A 6 -1.60 -6.73 8.25
C ILE A 6 -2.81 -5.99 8.79
N GLY A 7 -3.10 -6.18 10.08
CA GLY A 7 -4.20 -5.50 10.77
C GLY A 7 -5.56 -6.24 10.72
N ARG A 8 -5.66 -7.36 10.01
CA ARG A 8 -6.90 -8.14 9.88
C ARG A 8 -6.85 -9.45 10.67
N GLY A 9 -7.85 -9.68 11.53
CA GLY A 9 -8.04 -10.93 12.26
C GLY A 9 -8.74 -12.02 11.42
N GLU A 10 -8.68 -13.28 11.87
CA GLU A 10 -9.21 -14.43 11.12
C GLU A 10 -10.70 -14.31 10.76
N GLN A 11 -11.54 -13.86 11.70
CA GLN A 11 -12.98 -13.68 11.44
C GLN A 11 -13.26 -12.67 10.32
N ASP A 12 -12.49 -11.57 10.28
CA ASP A 12 -12.63 -10.55 9.24
C ASP A 12 -12.00 -11.02 7.91
N LYS A 13 -10.97 -11.88 7.94
CA LYS A 13 -10.44 -12.54 6.74
C LYS A 13 -11.47 -13.46 6.11
N GLU A 14 -12.16 -14.28 6.90
CA GLU A 14 -13.22 -15.18 6.40
C GLU A 14 -14.38 -14.40 5.76
N LYS A 15 -14.78 -13.27 6.35
CA LYS A 15 -15.91 -12.46 5.88
C LYS A 15 -15.58 -11.56 4.70
N LEU A 16 -14.41 -10.91 4.73
CA LEU A 16 -14.07 -9.83 3.80
C LEU A 16 -13.02 -10.26 2.76
N GLY A 17 -12.31 -11.37 2.98
CA GLY A 17 -11.19 -11.78 2.14
C GLY A 17 -10.17 -10.65 2.02
N ARG A 18 -9.93 -10.17 0.80
CA ARG A 18 -9.09 -8.99 0.47
C ARG A 18 -9.86 -7.68 0.32
N ARG A 19 -11.19 -7.68 0.45
CA ARG A 19 -11.99 -6.46 0.30
C ARG A 19 -11.56 -5.42 1.33
N GLY A 20 -11.37 -4.17 0.90
CA GLY A 20 -10.89 -3.09 1.76
C GLY A 20 -9.48 -3.28 2.31
N ALA A 21 -8.63 -4.07 1.64
CA ALA A 21 -7.21 -4.15 1.92
C ALA A 21 -6.41 -3.62 0.72
N ILE A 22 -5.32 -2.90 0.99
CA ILE A 22 -4.47 -2.29 -0.04
C ILE A 22 -3.14 -3.03 -0.13
N LEU A 23 -2.58 -3.15 -1.33
CA LEU A 23 -1.26 -3.77 -1.50
C LEU A 23 -0.19 -2.83 -0.91
N LEU A 24 0.57 -3.32 0.07
CA LEU A 24 1.67 -2.57 0.68
C LEU A 24 3.03 -3.00 0.10
N GLY A 25 3.15 -4.25 -0.34
CA GLY A 25 4.37 -4.78 -0.94
C GLY A 25 4.34 -6.29 -1.12
N LYS A 26 5.51 -6.89 -1.28
CA LYS A 26 5.68 -8.34 -1.38
C LYS A 26 6.69 -8.81 -0.33
N HIS A 27 6.41 -9.93 0.31
CA HIS A 27 7.39 -10.61 1.15
C HIS A 27 8.53 -11.10 0.27
N PHE A 28 9.78 -10.97 0.74
CA PHE A 28 10.94 -11.52 0.04
C PHE A 28 11.69 -12.47 0.96
N VAL A 29 12.14 -13.58 0.39
CA VAL A 29 12.92 -14.59 1.11
C VAL A 29 14.29 -14.69 0.47
N LYS A 30 15.33 -14.61 1.29
CA LYS A 30 16.72 -14.76 0.85
C LYS A 30 17.25 -16.14 1.22
N MET A 31 17.48 -16.97 0.21
CA MET A 31 18.10 -18.29 0.35
C MET A 31 19.54 -18.22 -0.17
N GLY A 32 20.49 -17.99 0.75
CA GLY A 32 21.90 -17.78 0.40
C GLY A 32 22.09 -16.56 -0.51
N ARG A 33 22.42 -16.79 -1.78
CA ARG A 33 22.59 -15.74 -2.81
C ARG A 33 21.33 -15.43 -3.61
N VAL A 34 20.29 -16.26 -3.49
CA VAL A 34 19.04 -16.08 -4.25
C VAL A 34 18.05 -15.32 -3.39
N THR A 35 17.52 -14.22 -3.93
CA THR A 35 16.35 -13.54 -3.35
C THR A 35 15.14 -13.87 -4.20
N SER A 36 14.10 -14.41 -3.58
CA SER A 36 12.82 -14.70 -4.24
C SER A 36 11.72 -13.85 -3.64
N LEU A 37 10.92 -13.21 -4.49
CA LEU A 37 9.67 -12.58 -4.08
C LEU A 37 8.64 -13.68 -3.86
N SER A 38 7.94 -13.57 -2.74
CA SER A 38 6.97 -14.54 -2.26
C SER A 38 5.60 -13.86 -2.20
N ASN A 39 4.89 -14.00 -1.09
CA ASN A 39 3.49 -13.63 -0.99
C ASN A 39 3.28 -12.10 -1.00
N PRO A 40 2.22 -11.60 -1.65
CA PRO A 40 1.81 -10.22 -1.49
C PRO A 40 1.43 -9.93 -0.03
N VAL A 41 1.75 -8.72 0.41
CA VAL A 41 1.47 -8.20 1.74
C VAL A 41 0.53 -7.02 1.58
N TYR A 42 -0.65 -7.14 2.17
CA TYR A 42 -1.69 -6.12 2.19
C TYR A 42 -1.80 -5.47 3.56
N LEU A 43 -2.33 -4.25 3.58
CA LEU A 43 -2.72 -3.51 4.77
C LEU A 43 -4.25 -3.42 4.83
N ASP A 44 -4.83 -3.79 5.97
CA ASP A 44 -6.26 -3.63 6.20
C ASP A 44 -6.63 -2.15 6.33
N MET A 45 -7.70 -1.74 5.65
CA MET A 45 -8.25 -0.39 5.70
C MET A 45 -9.69 -0.35 6.21
N THR A 46 -10.23 -1.49 6.65
CA THR A 46 -11.61 -1.60 7.16
C THR A 46 -11.71 -1.24 8.64
N ARG A 47 -10.57 -1.14 9.33
CA ARG A 47 -10.45 -0.78 10.74
C ARG A 47 -9.50 0.40 10.89
N SER A 48 -9.62 1.11 12.00
CA SER A 48 -8.69 2.17 12.36
C SER A 48 -7.36 1.57 12.82
N HIS A 49 -6.26 2.02 12.22
CA HIS A 49 -4.91 1.63 12.59
C HIS A 49 -4.07 2.86 12.94
N VAL A 50 -3.26 2.74 13.99
CA VAL A 50 -2.18 3.70 14.26
C VAL A 50 -0.88 3.05 13.78
N ILE A 51 -0.24 3.65 12.78
CA ILE A 51 0.94 3.09 12.12
C ILE A 51 2.10 4.06 12.30
N PHE A 52 3.24 3.56 12.77
CA PHE A 52 4.47 4.33 12.89
C PHE A 52 5.49 3.85 11.85
N VAL A 53 5.83 4.72 10.89
CA VAL A 53 6.83 4.43 9.84
C VAL A 53 8.14 5.12 10.18
N CYS A 54 9.18 4.35 10.50
CA CYS A 54 10.48 4.87 10.93
C CYS A 54 11.64 4.25 10.12
N GLY A 55 12.79 4.94 10.10
CA GLY A 55 13.97 4.49 9.35
C GLY A 55 14.95 5.63 9.04
N LYS A 56 16.17 5.27 8.61
CA LYS A 56 17.24 6.22 8.26
C LYS A 56 16.84 7.14 7.09
N ARG A 57 17.58 8.22 6.87
CA ARG A 57 17.38 9.09 5.68
C ARG A 57 17.51 8.25 4.41
N GLY A 58 16.60 8.46 3.45
CA GLY A 58 16.59 7.70 2.19
C GLY A 58 16.04 6.26 2.29
N SER A 59 15.53 5.83 3.44
CA SER A 59 14.99 4.46 3.61
C SER A 59 13.59 4.24 3.03
N GLY A 60 13.03 5.20 2.29
CA GLY A 60 11.70 5.05 1.67
C GLY A 60 10.50 5.35 2.57
N LYS A 61 10.65 6.01 3.73
CA LYS A 61 9.51 6.34 4.62
C LYS A 61 8.35 7.04 3.88
N SER A 62 8.67 8.12 3.15
CA SER A 62 7.68 8.86 2.37
C SER A 62 7.15 8.07 1.18
N TYR A 63 7.97 7.18 0.62
CA TYR A 63 7.54 6.28 -0.45
C TYR A 63 6.46 5.33 0.06
N THR A 64 6.66 4.70 1.22
CA THR A 64 5.67 3.83 1.87
C THR A 64 4.37 4.57 2.16
N MET A 65 4.43 5.81 2.66
CA MET A 65 3.23 6.63 2.87
C MET A 65 2.50 6.95 1.55
N GLY A 66 3.26 7.26 0.49
CA GLY A 66 2.71 7.44 -0.86
C GLY A 66 2.00 6.19 -1.36
N THR A 67 2.61 5.01 -1.24
CA THR A 67 1.99 3.72 -1.61
C THR A 67 0.68 3.48 -0.85
N ILE A 68 0.62 3.84 0.44
CA ILE A 68 -0.62 3.74 1.22
C ILE A 68 -1.69 4.68 0.66
N ALA A 69 -1.34 5.94 0.39
CA ALA A 69 -2.27 6.92 -0.15
C ALA A 69 -2.78 6.55 -1.55
N GLU A 70 -1.91 6.07 -2.43
CA GLU A 70 -2.27 5.54 -3.76
C GLU A 70 -3.18 4.32 -3.63
N GLY A 71 -2.85 3.38 -2.75
CA GLY A 71 -3.68 2.20 -2.50
C GLY A 71 -5.09 2.55 -2.01
N MET A 72 -5.24 3.58 -1.18
CA MET A 72 -6.56 4.10 -0.78
C MET A 72 -7.32 4.72 -1.96
N ALA A 73 -6.64 5.47 -2.82
CA ALA A 73 -7.25 6.12 -3.99
C ALA A 73 -7.67 5.13 -5.09
N ASP A 74 -6.97 4.00 -5.19
CA ASP A 74 -7.21 2.93 -6.16
C ASP A 74 -8.30 1.92 -5.74
N MET A 75 -8.83 2.04 -4.51
CA MET A 75 -9.91 1.17 -4.06
C MET A 75 -11.17 1.25 -4.95
N PRO A 76 -12.01 0.19 -4.94
CA PRO A 76 -13.32 0.21 -5.59
C PRO A 76 -14.15 1.44 -5.21
N ALA A 77 -14.92 1.96 -6.17
CA ALA A 77 -15.71 3.18 -6.02
C ALA A 77 -16.60 3.13 -4.77
N GLU A 78 -17.20 1.98 -4.46
CA GLU A 78 -18.08 1.84 -3.30
C GLU A 78 -17.36 2.02 -1.95
N ILE A 79 -16.03 1.82 -1.91
CA ILE A 79 -15.20 2.01 -0.72
C ILE A 79 -14.58 3.41 -0.71
N LYS A 80 -13.88 3.81 -1.78
CA LYS A 80 -13.12 5.07 -1.79
C LYS A 80 -13.97 6.31 -1.64
N GLN A 81 -15.24 6.30 -2.08
CA GLN A 81 -16.16 7.43 -1.90
C GLN A 81 -16.43 7.75 -0.42
N ASN A 82 -16.19 6.79 0.48
CA ASN A 82 -16.39 6.93 1.92
C ASN A 82 -15.09 7.28 2.67
N ILE A 83 -13.97 7.45 1.97
CA ILE A 83 -12.65 7.69 2.55
C ILE A 83 -12.13 9.05 2.08
N SER A 84 -11.67 9.85 3.03
CA SER A 84 -10.94 11.09 2.74
C SER A 84 -9.54 10.98 3.33
N VAL A 85 -8.53 11.32 2.52
CA VAL A 85 -7.12 11.27 2.91
C VAL A 85 -6.64 12.69 3.20
N ILE A 86 -6.17 12.91 4.42
CA ILE A 86 -5.56 14.18 4.84
C ILE A 86 -4.05 13.93 5.02
N MET A 87 -3.24 14.59 4.19
CA MET A 87 -1.78 14.52 4.27
C MET A 87 -1.22 15.85 4.79
N LEU A 88 -0.44 15.78 5.86
CA LEU A 88 0.35 16.91 6.36
C LEU A 88 1.74 16.84 5.74
N ASP A 89 1.93 17.59 4.65
CA ASP A 89 3.14 17.55 3.84
C ASP A 89 4.03 18.76 4.08
N THR A 90 4.96 18.64 5.02
CA THR A 90 5.88 19.73 5.36
C THR A 90 6.98 19.96 4.32
N MET A 91 7.27 18.97 3.48
CA MET A 91 8.35 19.01 2.48
C MET A 91 7.85 19.26 1.06
N GLY A 92 6.53 19.23 0.83
CA GLY A 92 5.95 19.47 -0.49
C GLY A 92 6.23 18.35 -1.49
N ILE A 93 6.23 17.09 -1.05
CA ILE A 93 6.49 15.92 -1.91
C ILE A 93 5.23 15.21 -2.41
N TYR A 94 4.07 15.41 -1.77
CA TYR A 94 2.83 14.70 -2.09
C TYR A 94 1.85 15.52 -2.93
N TRP A 95 2.02 16.85 -3.05
CA TRP A 95 1.08 17.70 -3.79
C TRP A 95 0.94 17.31 -5.28
N THR A 96 1.99 16.76 -5.88
CA THR A 96 1.99 16.29 -7.26
C THR A 96 1.10 15.07 -7.47
N MET A 97 0.80 14.29 -6.42
CA MET A 97 -0.06 13.10 -6.48
C MET A 97 -1.50 13.44 -6.89
N LYS A 98 -1.90 14.71 -6.83
CA LYS A 98 -3.18 15.18 -7.38
C LYS A 98 -3.29 14.97 -8.90
N TYR A 99 -2.15 14.90 -9.59
CA TYR A 99 -2.10 14.81 -11.05
C TYR A 99 -1.70 13.41 -11.49
N PRO A 100 -2.33 12.86 -12.55
CA PRO A 100 -1.92 11.58 -13.11
C PRO A 100 -0.47 11.60 -13.60
N ASN A 101 0.29 10.53 -13.32
CA ASN A 101 1.62 10.36 -13.90
C ASN A 101 1.52 9.93 -15.36
N LYS A 102 1.60 10.90 -16.27
CA LYS A 102 1.60 10.64 -17.72
C LYS A 102 2.96 10.19 -18.26
N LYS A 103 4.05 10.53 -17.56
CA LYS A 103 5.41 10.31 -18.03
C LYS A 103 5.80 8.84 -17.94
N ASP A 104 5.49 8.22 -16.81
CA ASP A 104 5.87 6.83 -16.54
C ASP A 104 4.71 5.85 -16.76
N LYS A 105 3.68 6.26 -17.51
CA LYS A 105 2.50 5.43 -17.77
C LYS A 105 2.88 4.08 -18.39
N GLU A 106 3.73 4.10 -19.43
CA GLU A 106 4.17 2.87 -20.12
C GLU A 106 4.97 1.93 -19.20
N LEU A 107 5.63 2.48 -18.17
CA LEU A 107 6.31 1.67 -17.16
C LEU A 107 5.30 1.04 -16.19
N LEU A 108 4.29 1.80 -15.77
CA LEU A 108 3.19 1.31 -14.93
C LEU A 108 2.38 0.22 -15.64
N ASP A 109 2.14 0.35 -16.94
CA ASP A 109 1.42 -0.65 -17.74
C ASP A 109 2.15 -2.02 -17.81
N GLN A 110 3.43 -2.08 -17.41
CA GLN A 110 4.20 -3.33 -17.31
C GLN A 110 4.09 -4.00 -15.93
N TRP A 111 3.42 -3.36 -14.96
CA TRP A 111 3.30 -3.87 -13.60
C TRP A 111 1.97 -4.62 -13.41
N ASP A 112 2.07 -5.89 -13.02
CA ASP A 112 0.96 -6.79 -12.64
C ASP A 112 0.87 -7.01 -11.12
#